data_AF-A0A917K6X0-F1
#
_entry.id   AF-A0A917K6X0-F1
#
_cell.length_a   1.000
_cell.length_b   1.000
_cell.length_c   1.000
_cell.angle_alpha   90.00
_cell.angle_beta   90.00
_cell.angle_gamma   90.00
#
_symmetry.space_group_name_H-M   'P 1'
#
loop_
_entity.id
_entity.type
_entity.pdbx_description
1 polymer ?
#
loop_
_entity_poly.entity_id
_entity_poly.type
_entity_poly.pdbx_seq_one_letter_code
_entity_poly.pdbx_strand_id
1 'polypeptide(L)'
;MTGPAPVVTVGSLWQLGGMKPANTTGAGGATVYYGNLDSIHALRVFLELRDRASHRMAESLLGTIRRAADDNRFVVRFHFAAILDDTVGGSGSQRGLSALGAASDVGQRQFIDYLGVLLAAQPSSPGLDRFADTSVLLSLASEVEGLRSTGFDRKVTEDTYLTWAGETVGAFASYGVVGTPVVWYDDEVIPVLRGEDEPALTPQEFLAQFPE
;
A
#
# COMPACT_ATOMS: atom_id res chain seq x y z
N MET A 1 22.85 36.92 40.77
CA MET A 1 22.81 37.30 39.34
C MET A 1 22.96 36.02 38.51
N THR A 2 21.84 35.44 38.10
CA THR A 2 21.77 34.21 37.31
C THR A 2 22.00 34.57 35.84
N GLY A 3 23.08 34.08 35.25
CA GLY A 3 23.35 34.25 33.81
C GLY A 3 22.28 33.55 32.95
N PRO A 4 22.11 33.94 31.67
CA PRO A 4 21.11 33.34 30.82
C PRO A 4 21.45 31.86 30.55
N ALA A 5 20.43 31.01 30.60
CA ALA A 5 20.52 29.61 30.19
C ALA A 5 20.89 29.51 28.70
N PRO A 6 21.58 28.44 28.27
CA PRO A 6 21.96 28.27 26.88
C PRO A 6 20.72 28.17 26.00
N VAL A 7 20.74 28.92 24.90
CA VAL A 7 19.76 28.81 23.82
C VAL A 7 19.92 27.43 23.19
N VAL A 8 18.92 26.57 23.39
CA VAL A 8 18.80 25.32 22.64
C VAL A 8 18.48 25.70 21.20
N THR A 9 19.46 25.53 20.32
CA THR A 9 19.29 25.64 18.87
C THR A 9 18.19 24.67 18.45
N VAL A 10 17.16 25.16 17.75
CA VAL A 10 16.11 24.34 17.15
C VAL A 10 16.74 23.52 16.01
N GLY A 11 17.37 22.42 16.37
CA GLY A 11 17.94 21.44 15.47
C GLY A 11 17.32 20.08 15.78
N SER A 12 16.50 19.59 14.86
CA SER A 12 16.04 18.20 14.76
C SER A 12 15.10 17.70 15.87
N LEU A 13 13.86 18.19 15.84
CA LEU A 13 12.69 17.45 16.34
C LEU A 13 12.15 16.49 15.25
N TRP A 14 13.02 15.70 14.62
CA TRP A 14 12.54 14.60 13.78
C TRP A 14 11.98 13.51 14.69
N GLN A 15 10.66 13.63 14.89
CA GLN A 15 9.67 12.57 14.82
C GLN A 15 9.97 11.31 15.64
N LEU A 16 9.20 11.14 16.70
CA LEU A 16 8.96 9.87 17.40
C LEU A 16 8.18 8.86 16.52
N GLY A 17 8.33 8.89 15.18
CA GLY A 17 7.64 8.03 14.22
C GLY A 17 8.51 7.74 12.99
N GLY A 18 8.23 6.65 12.28
CA GLY A 18 9.03 6.19 11.14
C GLY A 18 9.19 7.21 10.01
N MET A 19 10.25 7.05 9.20
CA MET A 19 10.40 7.84 7.97
C MET A 19 9.18 7.60 7.06
N LYS A 20 8.57 8.68 6.56
CA LYS A 20 7.38 8.60 5.72
C LYS A 20 7.74 8.59 4.23
N PRO A 21 7.19 7.68 3.43
CA PRO A 21 7.32 7.74 1.97
C PRO A 21 6.64 8.98 1.37
N ALA A 22 7.10 9.40 0.19
CA ALA A 22 6.36 10.31 -0.68
C ALA A 22 5.02 9.70 -1.11
N ASN A 23 4.12 10.53 -1.65
CA ASN A 23 2.76 10.14 -2.06
C ASN A 23 1.95 9.44 -0.96
N THR A 24 2.13 9.90 0.28
CA THR A 24 1.35 9.46 1.45
C THR A 24 0.58 10.61 2.08
N THR A 25 -0.55 10.29 2.71
CA THR A 25 -1.45 11.23 3.40
C THR A 25 -1.97 10.61 4.70
N GLY A 26 -2.76 11.39 5.45
CA GLY A 26 -3.37 10.96 6.70
C GLY A 26 -2.40 11.03 7.89
N ALA A 27 -2.90 10.64 9.06
CA ALA A 27 -2.08 10.58 10.27
C ALA A 27 -0.89 9.63 10.06
N GLY A 28 0.32 10.08 10.39
CA GLY A 28 1.54 9.30 10.19
C GLY A 28 1.90 8.99 8.72
N GLY A 29 1.16 9.49 7.73
CA GLY A 29 1.33 9.08 6.34
C GLY A 29 0.85 7.65 6.08
N ALA A 30 -0.09 7.12 6.88
CA ALA A 30 -0.56 5.73 6.80
C ALA A 30 -1.50 5.44 5.60
N THR A 31 -1.62 6.35 4.63
CA THR A 31 -2.43 6.16 3.42
C THR A 31 -1.60 6.51 2.20
N VAL A 32 -1.29 5.53 1.35
CA VAL A 32 -0.65 5.77 0.06
C VAL A 32 -1.73 6.15 -0.95
N TYR A 33 -1.52 7.18 -1.77
CA TYR A 33 -2.50 7.59 -2.76
C TYR A 33 -2.00 7.47 -4.20
N TYR A 34 -2.95 7.33 -5.12
CA TYR A 34 -2.72 7.38 -6.56
C TYR A 34 -3.77 8.27 -7.23
N GLY A 35 -3.33 9.15 -8.13
CA GLY A 35 -4.18 10.10 -8.85
C GLY A 35 -4.20 11.49 -8.22
N ASN A 36 -5.20 12.28 -8.58
CA ASN A 36 -5.31 13.68 -8.18
C ASN A 36 -5.95 13.84 -6.77
N LEU A 37 -5.16 14.27 -5.78
CA LEU A 37 -5.64 14.50 -4.41
C LEU A 37 -6.79 15.52 -4.30
N ASP A 38 -6.96 16.41 -5.28
CA ASP A 38 -8.04 17.40 -5.32
C ASP A 38 -9.35 16.83 -5.90
N SER A 39 -9.37 15.55 -6.26
CA SER A 39 -10.61 14.85 -6.66
C SER A 39 -11.65 14.92 -5.55
N ILE A 40 -12.89 15.25 -5.94
CA ILE A 40 -14.04 15.29 -5.02
C ILE A 40 -14.41 13.90 -4.48
N HIS A 41 -14.14 12.85 -5.26
CA HIS A 41 -14.45 11.47 -4.92
C HIS A 41 -13.19 10.68 -4.58
N ALA A 42 -13.35 9.70 -3.71
CA ALA A 42 -12.30 8.82 -3.23
C ALA A 42 -12.66 7.34 -3.45
N LEU A 43 -11.71 6.56 -3.97
CA LEU A 43 -11.77 5.11 -3.92
C LEU A 43 -10.81 4.61 -2.84
N ARG A 44 -11.33 4.09 -1.73
CA ARG A 44 -10.53 3.51 -0.64
C ARG A 44 -10.37 2.03 -0.87
N VAL A 45 -9.13 1.56 -0.95
CA VAL A 45 -8.80 0.17 -1.30
C VAL A 45 -8.03 -0.44 -0.15
N PHE A 46 -8.62 -1.43 0.50
CA PHE A 46 -8.06 -2.15 1.64
C PHE A 46 -7.50 -3.47 1.17
N LEU A 47 -6.20 -3.70 1.38
CA LEU A 47 -5.46 -4.85 0.84
C LEU A 47 -4.54 -5.46 1.89
N GLU A 48 -4.17 -6.72 1.65
CA GLU A 48 -3.01 -7.34 2.27
C GLU A 48 -2.16 -8.03 1.20
N LEU A 49 -0.83 -7.85 1.27
CA LEU A 49 0.07 -8.30 0.21
C LEU A 49 0.19 -9.82 0.11
N ARG A 50 -0.06 -10.55 1.19
CA ARG A 50 -0.06 -12.02 1.23
C ARG A 50 -1.45 -12.66 1.07
N ASP A 51 -2.49 -11.83 0.97
CA ASP A 51 -3.86 -12.30 0.87
C ASP A 51 -4.24 -12.62 -0.57
N ARG A 52 -4.71 -13.85 -0.81
CA ARG A 52 -5.11 -14.31 -2.14
C ARG A 52 -6.33 -13.60 -2.67
N ALA A 53 -7.26 -13.23 -1.79
CA ALA A 53 -8.45 -12.50 -2.20
C ALA A 53 -8.04 -11.11 -2.75
N SER A 54 -7.06 -10.46 -2.11
CA SER A 54 -6.43 -9.22 -2.57
C SER A 54 -5.76 -9.39 -3.93
N HIS A 55 -5.03 -10.49 -4.15
CA HIS A 55 -4.48 -10.84 -5.46
C HIS A 55 -5.56 -10.96 -6.53
N ARG A 56 -6.63 -11.73 -6.29
CA ARG A 56 -7.71 -11.93 -7.27
C ARG A 56 -8.40 -10.62 -7.66
N MET A 57 -8.63 -9.74 -6.68
CA MET A 57 -9.17 -8.41 -6.97
C MET A 57 -8.20 -7.61 -7.82
N ALA A 58 -6.91 -7.59 -7.47
CA ALA A 58 -5.93 -6.80 -8.20
C ALA A 58 -5.71 -7.31 -9.63
N GLU A 59 -5.68 -8.62 -9.84
CA GLU A 59 -5.56 -9.25 -11.17
C GLU A 59 -6.68 -8.78 -12.10
N SER A 60 -7.92 -8.69 -11.60
CA SER A 60 -9.06 -8.25 -12.41
C SER A 60 -9.20 -6.73 -12.52
N LEU A 61 -8.98 -6.01 -11.41
CA LEU A 61 -9.48 -4.64 -11.24
C LEU A 61 -8.39 -3.58 -11.07
N LEU A 62 -7.15 -3.91 -10.68
CA LEU A 62 -6.13 -2.88 -10.37
C LEU A 62 -5.84 -1.98 -11.59
N GLY A 63 -5.75 -2.57 -12.78
CA GLY A 63 -5.56 -1.81 -14.02
C GLY A 63 -6.75 -0.91 -14.39
N THR A 64 -7.97 -1.28 -13.98
CA THR A 64 -9.18 -0.49 -14.19
C THR A 64 -9.28 0.64 -13.17
N ILE A 65 -8.98 0.36 -11.91
CA ILE A 65 -8.86 1.36 -10.84
C ILE A 65 -7.83 2.43 -11.21
N ARG A 66 -6.64 2.01 -11.69
CA ARG A 66 -5.59 2.93 -12.14
C ARG A 66 -6.08 3.86 -13.26
N ARG A 67 -6.69 3.30 -14.31
CA ARG A 67 -7.21 4.08 -15.44
C ARG A 67 -8.30 5.08 -15.01
N ALA A 68 -9.24 4.65 -14.18
CA ALA A 68 -10.28 5.53 -13.67
C ALA A 68 -9.71 6.70 -12.84
N ALA A 69 -8.63 6.46 -12.08
CA ALA A 69 -7.92 7.52 -11.37
C ALA A 69 -7.12 8.44 -12.29
N ASP A 70 -6.48 7.90 -13.34
CA ASP A 70 -5.82 8.68 -14.39
C ASP A 70 -6.83 9.61 -15.11
N ASP A 71 -8.06 9.13 -15.30
CA ASP A 71 -9.19 9.89 -15.88
C ASP A 71 -9.84 10.87 -14.87
N ASN A 72 -9.26 11.05 -13.69
CA ASN A 72 -9.76 11.90 -12.60
C ASN A 72 -11.18 11.56 -12.09
N ARG A 73 -11.65 10.31 -12.24
CA ARG A 73 -12.95 9.89 -11.68
C ARG A 73 -12.95 9.88 -10.15
N PHE A 74 -11.81 9.55 -9.56
CA PHE A 74 -11.57 9.57 -8.11
C PHE A 74 -10.06 9.56 -7.83
N VAL A 75 -9.66 9.90 -6.61
CA VAL A 75 -8.34 9.56 -6.08
C VAL A 75 -8.39 8.21 -5.39
N VAL A 76 -7.39 7.37 -5.61
CA VAL A 76 -7.28 6.08 -4.91
C VAL A 76 -6.51 6.26 -3.62
N ARG A 77 -7.03 5.71 -2.52
CA ARG A 77 -6.38 5.68 -1.20
C ARG A 77 -6.20 4.24 -0.76
N PHE A 78 -4.96 3.78 -0.72
CA PHE A 78 -4.62 2.43 -0.33
C PHE A 78 -4.38 2.34 1.17
N HIS A 79 -4.97 1.32 1.78
CA HIS A 79 -4.85 0.97 3.19
C HIS A 79 -4.41 -0.49 3.28
N PHE A 80 -3.39 -0.76 4.10
CA PHE A 80 -2.75 -2.07 4.12
C PHE A 80 -2.89 -2.74 5.48
N ALA A 81 -3.19 -4.03 5.47
CA ALA A 81 -3.18 -4.89 6.64
C ALA A 81 -1.97 -5.84 6.63
N ALA A 82 -1.78 -6.53 7.76
CA ALA A 82 -0.84 -7.63 7.93
C ALA A 82 -1.48 -8.79 8.73
N ILE A 83 -2.75 -9.10 8.45
CA ILE A 83 -3.53 -10.12 9.17
C ILE A 83 -2.88 -11.49 9.03
N LEU A 84 -2.29 -11.84 7.88
CA LEU A 84 -1.60 -13.11 7.69
C LEU A 84 -0.24 -13.15 8.41
N ASP A 85 0.46 -12.03 8.54
CA ASP A 85 1.68 -11.98 9.37
C ASP A 85 1.33 -12.31 10.84
N ASP A 86 0.18 -11.82 11.34
CA ASP A 86 -0.30 -12.10 12.70
C ASP A 86 -0.86 -13.53 12.88
N THR A 87 -1.63 -14.03 11.91
CA THR A 87 -2.41 -15.27 12.05
C THR A 87 -1.68 -16.53 11.56
N VAL A 88 -0.87 -16.41 10.51
CA VAL A 88 -0.10 -17.51 9.92
C VAL A 88 1.38 -17.42 10.30
N GLY A 89 1.84 -16.23 10.71
CA GLY A 89 3.23 -15.95 11.02
C GLY A 89 4.02 -15.48 9.81
N GLY A 90 5.05 -14.69 10.10
CA GLY A 90 5.93 -14.09 9.10
C GLY A 90 5.98 -12.58 9.24
N SER A 91 6.57 -11.93 8.25
CA SER A 91 6.70 -10.47 8.17
C SER A 91 6.54 -9.93 6.74
N GLY A 92 6.18 -10.79 5.79
CA GLY A 92 6.16 -10.45 4.37
C GLY A 92 5.11 -9.42 3.99
N SER A 93 3.96 -9.32 4.68
CA SER A 93 3.01 -8.25 4.42
C SER A 93 3.60 -6.90 4.83
N GLN A 94 4.20 -6.82 6.04
CA GLN A 94 4.84 -5.59 6.50
C GLN A 94 6.11 -5.23 5.70
N ARG A 95 6.98 -6.20 5.37
CA ARG A 95 8.20 -5.97 4.58
C ARG A 95 7.88 -5.61 3.13
N GLY A 96 6.87 -6.26 2.53
CA GLY A 96 6.37 -5.88 1.22
C GLY A 96 5.83 -4.44 1.20
N LEU A 97 5.10 -4.04 2.25
CA LEU A 97 4.62 -2.66 2.37
C LEU A 97 5.77 -1.66 2.53
N SER A 98 6.81 -1.99 3.30
CA SER A 98 8.04 -1.18 3.38
C SER A 98 8.67 -0.95 1.99
N ALA A 99 8.75 -2.01 1.17
CA ALA A 99 9.25 -1.91 -0.20
C ALA A 99 8.33 -1.09 -1.12
N LEU A 100 7.01 -1.15 -0.94
CA LEU A 100 6.07 -0.25 -1.61
C LEU A 100 6.26 1.20 -1.19
N GLY A 101 6.62 1.47 0.06
CA GLY A 101 7.05 2.80 0.50
C GLY A 101 8.25 3.30 -0.29
N ALA A 102 9.26 2.46 -0.51
CA ALA A 102 10.39 2.79 -1.36
C ALA A 102 10.00 3.05 -2.83
N ALA A 103 9.02 2.32 -3.37
CA ALA A 103 8.50 2.55 -4.71
C ALA A 103 7.70 3.86 -4.80
N SER A 104 6.96 4.21 -3.75
CA SER A 104 6.19 5.45 -3.64
C SER A 104 7.09 6.69 -3.68
N ASP A 105 8.31 6.59 -3.14
CA ASP A 105 9.34 7.62 -3.26
C ASP A 105 9.84 7.84 -4.70
N VAL A 106 9.80 6.81 -5.55
CA VAL A 106 10.15 6.93 -6.97
C VAL A 106 9.01 7.58 -7.75
N GLY A 107 7.77 7.17 -7.46
CA GLY A 107 6.58 7.78 -8.04
C GLY A 107 5.32 6.94 -7.86
N GLN A 108 4.15 7.59 -8.03
CA GLN A 108 2.85 6.92 -7.91
C GLN A 108 2.70 5.75 -8.89
N ARG A 109 3.24 5.89 -10.12
CA ARG A 109 3.17 4.84 -11.14
C ARG A 109 4.02 3.63 -10.75
N GLN A 110 5.23 3.86 -10.29
CA GLN A 110 6.12 2.80 -9.80
C GLN A 110 5.52 2.09 -8.59
N PHE A 111 4.88 2.81 -7.68
CA PHE A 111 4.15 2.22 -6.56
C PHE A 111 3.04 1.27 -7.03
N ILE A 112 2.10 1.73 -7.87
CA ILE A 112 0.94 0.92 -8.22
C ILE A 112 1.31 -0.27 -9.13
N ASP A 113 2.29 -0.10 -10.02
CA ASP A 113 2.78 -1.19 -10.87
C ASP A 113 3.51 -2.24 -10.01
N TYR A 114 4.29 -1.81 -8.99
CA TYR A 114 4.94 -2.75 -8.07
C TYR A 114 3.96 -3.45 -7.12
N LEU A 115 2.92 -2.76 -6.66
CA LEU A 115 1.82 -3.39 -5.92
C LEU A 115 1.18 -4.53 -6.72
N GLY A 116 0.92 -4.30 -8.01
CA GLY A 116 0.41 -5.34 -8.92
C GLY A 116 1.35 -6.53 -9.03
N VAL A 117 2.65 -6.29 -9.21
CA VAL A 117 3.67 -7.36 -9.28
C VAL A 117 3.75 -8.16 -7.98
N LEU A 118 3.78 -7.50 -6.82
CA LEU A 118 3.81 -8.19 -5.52
C LEU A 118 2.56 -9.05 -5.32
N LEU A 119 1.38 -8.51 -5.60
CA LEU A 119 0.14 -9.29 -5.50
C LEU A 119 0.14 -10.47 -6.47
N ALA A 120 0.64 -10.32 -7.70
CA ALA A 120 0.74 -11.40 -8.68
C ALA A 120 1.74 -12.51 -8.30
N ALA A 121 2.79 -12.17 -7.54
CA ALA A 121 3.87 -13.08 -7.17
C ALA A 121 3.61 -13.89 -5.88
N GLN A 122 2.40 -13.80 -5.31
CA GLN A 122 2.06 -14.52 -4.08
C GLN A 122 2.20 -16.04 -4.26
N PRO A 123 2.74 -16.76 -3.26
CA PRO A 123 2.83 -18.20 -3.32
C PRO A 123 1.46 -18.89 -3.18
N SER A 124 1.35 -20.08 -3.76
CA SER A 124 0.18 -20.96 -3.63
C SER A 124 -0.06 -21.52 -2.23
N SER A 125 0.69 -21.09 -1.21
CA SER A 125 0.49 -21.43 0.20
C SER A 125 0.71 -20.18 1.05
N PRO A 126 -0.26 -19.76 1.88
CA PRO A 126 -0.14 -18.52 2.67
C PRO A 126 0.97 -18.57 3.72
N GLY A 127 1.42 -19.78 4.11
CA GLY A 127 2.54 -19.96 5.04
C GLY A 127 3.93 -19.76 4.42
N LEU A 128 4.03 -19.59 3.10
CA LEU A 128 5.31 -19.28 2.46
C LEU A 128 5.55 -17.77 2.49
N ASP A 129 6.36 -17.31 3.43
CA ASP A 129 6.64 -15.89 3.67
C ASP A 129 7.67 -15.29 2.70
N ARG A 130 7.43 -15.39 1.39
CA ARG A 130 8.43 -15.02 0.35
C ARG A 130 8.82 -13.54 0.38
N PHE A 131 7.89 -12.67 0.74
CA PHE A 131 8.16 -11.22 0.80
C PHE A 131 8.97 -10.82 2.03
N ALA A 132 9.24 -11.74 2.95
CA ALA A 132 10.24 -11.53 3.99
C ALA A 132 11.69 -11.65 3.49
N ASP A 133 11.92 -12.00 2.23
CA ASP A 133 13.25 -12.04 1.62
C ASP A 133 13.50 -10.79 0.76
N THR A 134 14.54 -10.01 1.12
CA THR A 134 14.97 -8.81 0.38
C THR A 134 15.27 -9.13 -1.09
N SER A 135 15.91 -10.27 -1.37
CA SER A 135 16.28 -10.66 -2.73
C SER A 135 15.05 -10.93 -3.60
N VAL A 136 13.98 -11.48 -3.02
CA VAL A 136 12.69 -11.68 -3.69
C VAL A 136 12.06 -10.33 -4.01
N LEU A 137 11.99 -9.41 -3.04
CA LEU A 137 11.42 -8.08 -3.24
C LEU A 137 12.16 -7.33 -4.37
N LEU A 138 13.50 -7.33 -4.34
CA LEU A 138 14.32 -6.70 -5.38
C LEU A 138 14.14 -7.38 -6.74
N SER A 139 14.10 -8.72 -6.78
CA SER A 139 13.87 -9.46 -8.03
C SER A 139 12.56 -9.02 -8.68
N LEU A 140 11.47 -9.03 -7.92
CA LEU A 140 10.14 -8.60 -8.38
C LEU A 140 10.13 -7.12 -8.80
N ALA A 141 10.83 -6.26 -8.08
CA ALA A 141 10.94 -4.85 -8.45
C ALA A 141 11.62 -4.63 -9.82
N SER A 142 12.39 -5.62 -10.31
CA SER A 142 13.00 -5.57 -11.66
C SER A 142 11.99 -5.67 -12.79
N GLU A 143 10.76 -6.12 -12.51
CA GLU A 143 9.68 -6.24 -13.50
C GLU A 143 8.99 -4.89 -13.76
N VAL A 144 9.25 -3.87 -12.93
CA VAL A 144 8.66 -2.54 -13.06
C VAL A 144 9.67 -1.59 -13.69
N GLU A 145 9.32 -1.07 -14.86
CA GLU A 145 10.16 -0.11 -15.59
C GLU A 145 10.42 1.14 -14.75
N GLY A 146 11.70 1.52 -14.64
CA GLY A 146 12.13 2.72 -13.92
C GLY A 146 12.07 2.63 -12.39
N LEU A 147 11.73 1.47 -11.80
CA LEU A 147 11.67 1.32 -10.34
C LEU A 147 13.05 1.11 -9.70
N ARG A 148 13.84 0.16 -10.23
CA ARG A 148 15.15 -0.19 -9.68
C ARG A 148 16.17 0.94 -9.87
N SER A 149 16.90 1.23 -8.81
CA SER A 149 18.03 2.16 -8.78
C SER A 149 18.86 1.89 -7.53
N THR A 150 20.10 2.37 -7.46
CA THR A 150 20.91 2.24 -6.22
C THR A 150 20.17 2.81 -4.99
N GLY A 151 19.38 3.87 -5.17
CA GLY A 151 18.59 4.47 -4.10
C GLY A 151 17.43 3.59 -3.64
N PHE A 152 16.66 3.05 -4.59
CA PHE A 152 15.57 2.11 -4.29
C PHE A 152 16.10 0.83 -3.63
N ASP A 153 17.13 0.22 -4.21
CA ASP A 153 17.71 -1.03 -3.74
C ASP A 153 18.20 -0.94 -2.31
N ARG A 154 18.86 0.17 -1.98
CA ARG A 154 19.32 0.46 -0.63
C ARG A 154 18.13 0.59 0.33
N LYS A 155 17.09 1.33 -0.03
CA LYS A 155 15.90 1.51 0.83
C LYS A 155 15.21 0.19 1.16
N VAL A 156 15.09 -0.71 0.18
CA VAL A 156 14.53 -2.05 0.37
C VAL A 156 15.46 -2.92 1.21
N THR A 157 16.78 -2.88 0.96
CA THR A 157 17.77 -3.68 1.69
C THR A 157 17.90 -3.27 3.15
N GLU A 158 17.85 -1.98 3.43
CA GLU A 158 17.95 -1.39 4.77
C GLU A 158 16.59 -1.31 5.49
N ASP A 159 15.51 -1.82 4.87
CA ASP A 159 14.16 -1.78 5.44
C ASP A 159 13.75 -0.35 5.87
N THR A 160 14.10 0.66 5.07
CA THR A 160 14.00 2.10 5.42
C THR A 160 12.61 2.52 5.91
N TYR A 161 11.55 1.92 5.38
CA TYR A 161 10.17 2.24 5.74
C TYR A 161 9.51 1.18 6.63
N LEU A 162 10.26 0.26 7.24
CA LEU A 162 9.68 -0.85 7.99
C LEU A 162 8.92 -0.38 9.24
N THR A 163 9.42 0.65 9.93
CA THR A 163 8.70 1.28 11.04
C THR A 163 7.39 1.93 10.57
N TRP A 164 7.42 2.68 9.47
CA TRP A 164 6.22 3.28 8.88
C TRP A 164 5.22 2.21 8.41
N ALA A 165 5.69 1.11 7.85
CA ALA A 165 4.84 0.00 7.45
C ALA A 165 4.16 -0.63 8.66
N GLY A 166 4.89 -0.84 9.77
CA GLY A 166 4.34 -1.33 11.04
C GLY A 166 3.27 -0.39 11.62
N GLU A 167 3.52 0.92 11.63
CA GLU A 167 2.55 1.93 12.04
C GLU A 167 1.30 1.93 11.13
N THR A 168 1.50 1.77 9.82
CA THR A 168 0.42 1.75 8.81
C THR A 168 -0.49 0.54 8.98
N VAL A 169 0.07 -0.68 9.11
CA VAL A 169 -0.73 -1.88 9.32
C VAL A 169 -1.37 -1.89 10.72
N GLY A 170 -0.70 -1.33 11.73
CA GLY A 170 -1.26 -1.16 13.08
C GLY A 170 -2.47 -0.21 13.11
N ALA A 171 -2.54 0.75 12.18
CA ALA A 171 -3.69 1.63 12.04
C ALA A 171 -4.88 0.97 11.32
N PHE A 172 -4.71 -0.19 10.69
CA PHE A 172 -5.73 -0.83 9.84
C PHE A 172 -7.04 -1.09 10.59
N ALA A 173 -6.98 -1.58 11.83
CA ALA A 173 -8.16 -1.90 12.63
C ALA A 173 -9.06 -0.66 12.90
N SER A 174 -8.50 0.55 12.86
CA SER A 174 -9.27 1.79 13.07
C SER A 174 -10.29 2.08 11.97
N TYR A 175 -10.16 1.44 10.81
CA TYR A 175 -11.13 1.56 9.71
C TYR A 175 -12.37 0.68 9.89
N GLY A 176 -12.41 -0.21 10.88
CA GLY A 176 -13.53 -1.12 11.10
C GLY A 176 -13.68 -2.22 10.03
N VAL A 177 -12.66 -2.39 9.18
CA VAL A 177 -12.60 -3.43 8.16
C VAL A 177 -12.03 -4.71 8.76
N VAL A 178 -12.75 -5.82 8.62
CA VAL A 178 -12.42 -7.12 9.27
C VAL A 178 -11.57 -8.05 8.41
N GLY A 179 -11.34 -7.71 7.14
CA GLY A 179 -10.59 -8.55 6.20
C GLY A 179 -10.30 -7.83 4.89
N THR A 180 -9.61 -8.51 3.99
CA THR A 180 -9.21 -7.97 2.68
C THR A 180 -9.64 -8.91 1.55
N PRO A 181 -9.84 -8.39 0.34
CA PRO A 181 -9.88 -6.99 -0.03
C PRO A 181 -11.24 -6.37 0.32
N VAL A 182 -11.25 -5.07 0.56
CA VAL A 182 -12.48 -4.25 0.64
C VAL A 182 -12.26 -2.99 -0.19
N VAL A 183 -13.30 -2.53 -0.88
CA VAL A 183 -13.26 -1.29 -1.66
C VAL A 183 -14.44 -0.42 -1.28
N TRP A 184 -14.17 0.84 -0.94
CA TRP A 184 -15.21 1.85 -0.72
C TRP A 184 -15.11 2.93 -1.78
N TYR A 185 -16.25 3.37 -2.28
CA TYR A 185 -16.37 4.61 -3.02
C TYR A 185 -17.02 5.62 -2.09
N ASP A 186 -16.23 6.63 -1.70
CA ASP A 186 -16.54 7.52 -0.59
C ASP A 186 -16.89 6.72 0.68
N ASP A 187 -18.17 6.69 1.07
CA ASP A 187 -18.68 5.99 2.25
C ASP A 187 -19.44 4.69 1.92
N GLU A 188 -19.53 4.31 0.64
CA GLU A 188 -20.26 3.13 0.19
C GLU A 188 -19.33 1.96 -0.14
N VAL A 189 -19.65 0.76 0.36
CA VAL A 189 -18.90 -0.45 0.04
C VAL A 189 -19.25 -0.93 -1.37
N ILE A 190 -18.23 -1.05 -2.22
CA ILE A 190 -18.36 -1.55 -3.59
C ILE A 190 -17.96 -3.03 -3.63
N PRO A 191 -18.83 -3.93 -4.11
CA PRO A 191 -18.47 -5.32 -4.32
C PRO A 191 -17.30 -5.45 -5.31
N VAL A 192 -16.32 -6.28 -4.97
CA VAL A 192 -15.17 -6.58 -5.84
C VAL A 192 -14.93 -8.08 -6.03
N LEU A 193 -15.46 -8.89 -5.13
CA LEU A 193 -15.48 -10.35 -5.19
C LEU A 193 -16.93 -10.83 -5.09
N ARG A 194 -17.26 -11.94 -5.76
CA ARG A 194 -18.60 -12.55 -5.66
C ARG A 194 -18.73 -13.57 -4.54
N GLY A 195 -17.61 -14.12 -4.07
CA GLY A 195 -17.54 -15.16 -3.05
C GLY A 195 -16.11 -15.65 -2.87
N GLU A 196 -15.89 -16.57 -1.92
CA GLU A 196 -14.56 -17.07 -1.58
C GLU A 196 -13.89 -17.81 -2.73
N ASP A 197 -14.65 -18.54 -3.55
CA ASP A 197 -14.16 -19.35 -4.68
C ASP A 197 -14.63 -18.82 -6.04
N GLU A 198 -15.23 -17.63 -6.07
CA GLU A 198 -15.75 -17.02 -7.29
C GLU A 198 -14.78 -15.99 -7.87
N PRO A 199 -14.81 -15.77 -9.19
CA PRO A 199 -14.01 -14.72 -9.80
C PRO A 199 -14.39 -13.34 -9.26
N ALA A 200 -13.39 -12.45 -9.20
CA ALA A 200 -13.62 -11.03 -8.99
C ALA A 200 -14.61 -10.46 -10.03
N LEU A 201 -15.22 -9.31 -9.73
CA LEU A 201 -16.00 -8.60 -10.75
C LEU A 201 -15.14 -8.34 -11.99
N THR A 202 -15.78 -8.31 -13.15
CA THR A 202 -15.13 -7.85 -14.38
C THR A 202 -14.93 -6.33 -14.32
N PRO A 203 -13.99 -5.77 -15.09
CA PRO A 203 -13.85 -4.32 -15.23
C PRO A 203 -15.15 -3.58 -15.55
N GLN A 204 -16.01 -4.14 -16.40
CA GLN A 204 -17.26 -3.50 -16.80
C GLN A 204 -18.26 -3.47 -15.64
N GLU A 205 -18.44 -4.59 -14.94
CA GLU A 205 -19.35 -4.66 -13.78
C GLU A 205 -18.89 -3.75 -12.65
N PHE A 206 -17.58 -3.66 -12.42
CA PHE A 206 -16.98 -2.75 -11.44
C PHE A 206 -17.22 -1.28 -11.82
N LEU A 207 -17.00 -0.90 -13.08
CA LEU A 207 -17.21 0.48 -13.51
C LEU A 207 -18.68 0.90 -13.47
N ALA A 208 -19.60 -0.05 -13.62
CA ALA A 208 -21.05 0.18 -13.51
C ALA A 208 -21.53 0.44 -12.07
N GLN A 209 -20.67 0.28 -11.06
CA GLN A 209 -21.00 0.61 -9.66
C GLN A 209 -20.88 2.11 -9.34
N PHE A 210 -20.17 2.87 -10.18
CA PHE A 210 -19.94 4.28 -9.95
C PHE A 210 -20.99 5.13 -10.68
N PRO A 211 -21.39 6.28 -10.12
CA PRO A 211 -22.17 7.25 -10.86
C PRO A 211 -21.42 7.71 -12.12
N GLU A 212 -22.18 8.11 -13.14
CA GLU A 212 -21.66 8.72 -14.37
C GLU A 212 -21.07 10.12 -14.13
#